data_AF-A0A8K1C112-F1
#
_entry.id   AF-A0A8K1C112-F1
#
_cell.length_a   1.000
_cell.length_b   1.000
_cell.length_c   1.000
_cell.angle_alpha   90.00
_cell.angle_beta   90.00
_cell.angle_gamma   90.00
#
_symmetry.space_group_name_H-M   'P 1'
#
loop_
_entity.id
_entity.type
_entity.pdbx_description
1 polymer ?
#
loop_
_entity_poly.entity_id
_entity_poly.type
_entity_poly.pdbx_seq_one_letter_code
_entity_poly.pdbx_strand_id
1 'polypeptide(L)' 'YYTIKDFLGAIMMIVFLMSLVLFFPDLLGDPDNYTPANPLNTPPHIKPE' A
#
# COMPACT_ATOMS: atom_id res chain seq x y z
N TYR A 1 -25.25 10.68 -16.74
CA TYR A 1 -24.90 11.37 -15.48
C TYR A 1 -24.00 10.53 -14.60
N TYR A 2 -24.46 9.39 -14.06
CA TYR A 2 -23.64 8.56 -13.16
C TYR A 2 -22.39 7.97 -13.82
N THR A 3 -22.48 7.49 -15.07
CA THR A 3 -21.31 6.95 -15.80
C THR A 3 -20.11 7.89 -15.85
N ILE A 4 -20.32 9.19 -16.09
CA ILE A 4 -19.24 10.18 -16.13
C ILE A 4 -18.71 10.49 -14.72
N LYS A 5 -19.60 10.53 -13.72
CA LYS A 5 -19.21 10.71 -12.32
C LYS A 5 -18.34 9.54 -11.83
N ASP A 6 -18.73 8.31 -12.17
CA ASP A 6 -18.01 7.10 -11.78
C ASP A 6 -16.67 7.01 -12.49
N PHE A 7 -16.61 7.39 -13.77
CA PHE A 7 -15.35 7.45 -14.51
C PHE A 7 -14.38 8.48 -13.93
N LEU A 8 -14.87 9.67 -13.57
CA LEU A 8 -14.05 10.68 -12.88
C LEU A 8 -13.55 10.13 -11.53
N GLY A 9 -14.40 9.45 -10.76
CA GLY A 9 -14.02 8.77 -9.53
C GLY A 9 -12.91 7.75 -9.73
N ALA A 10 -13.02 6.90 -10.76
CA ALA A 10 -12.01 5.91 -11.10
C ALA A 10 -10.66 6.56 -11.45
N ILE A 11 -10.66 7.64 -12.24
CA ILE A 11 -9.43 8.37 -12.56
C ILE A 11 -8.78 8.92 -11.29
N MET A 12 -9.54 9.55 -10.40
CA MET A 12 -9.00 10.10 -9.16
C MET A 12 -8.40 8.99 -8.27
N MET A 13 -9.08 7.85 -8.15
CA MET A 13 -8.58 6.69 -7.41
C MET A 13 -7.29 6.15 -8.01
N ILE A 14 -7.20 6.03 -9.34
CA ILE A 14 -6.00 5.54 -10.03
C ILE A 14 -4.84 6.52 -9.85
N VAL A 15 -5.05 7.83 -9.99
CA VAL A 15 -4.00 8.83 -9.80
C VAL A 15 -3.44 8.77 -8.38
N PHE A 16 -4.32 8.66 -7.38
CA PHE A 16 -3.90 8.49 -5.99
C PHE A 16 -3.09 7.20 -5.79
N LEU A 17 -3.59 6.07 -6.29
CA LEU A 17 -2.89 4.78 -6.18
C LEU A 17 -1.51 4.82 -6.86
N MET A 18 -1.44 5.36 -8.08
CA MET A 18 -0.19 5.48 -8.82
C MET A 18 0.79 6.42 -8.14
N SER A 19 0.31 7.47 -7.45
CA SER A 19 1.20 8.34 -6.67
C SER A 19 1.87 7.60 -5.50
N LEU A 20 1.13 6.73 -4.81
CA LEU A 20 1.69 5.89 -3.76
C LEU A 20 2.70 4.89 -4.35
N VAL A 21 2.31 4.16 -5.40
CA VAL A 21 3.17 3.13 -5.99
C VAL A 21 4.46 3.70 -6.59
N LEU A 22 4.40 4.85 -7.27
CA LEU A 22 5.55 5.39 -7.99
C LEU A 22 6.48 6.26 -7.13
N PHE A 23 5.95 6.97 -6.12
CA PHE A 23 6.74 7.91 -5.32
C PHE A 23 6.93 7.47 -3.87
N PHE A 24 6.02 6.66 -3.32
CA PHE A 24 6.01 6.27 -1.91
C PHE A 24 5.67 4.77 -1.72
N PRO A 25 6.38 3.86 -2.42
CA PRO A 25 5.97 2.44 -2.51
C PRO A 25 5.90 1.75 -1.15
N ASP A 26 6.75 2.16 -0.21
CA ASP A 26 6.91 1.50 1.09
C ASP A 26 6.19 2.24 2.23
N LEU A 27 5.48 3.34 1.93
CA LEU A 27 4.88 4.22 2.95
C LEU A 27 3.82 3.52 3.81
N LEU A 28 3.11 2.55 3.24
CA LEU A 28 2.08 1.76 3.93
C LEU A 28 2.57 0.35 4.29
N GLY A 29 3.85 0.05 4.09
CA GLY A 29 4.44 -1.27 4.36
C GLY A 29 5.10 -1.36 5.73
N ASP A 30 5.49 -2.59 6.11
CA ASP A 30 6.32 -2.85 7.28
C ASP A 30 7.75 -3.23 6.84
N PRO A 31 8.80 -2.51 7.28
CA PRO A 31 10.18 -2.82 6.92
C PRO A 31 10.64 -4.21 7.39
N ASP A 32 10.05 -4.78 8.45
CA ASP A 32 10.43 -6.10 8.94
C ASP A 32 10.12 -7.20 7.88
N ASN A 33 9.14 -6.97 7.00
CA ASN A 33 8.76 -7.90 5.94
C ASN A 33 9.77 -8.00 4.77
N TYR A 34 10.81 -7.15 4.71
CA TYR A 34 11.92 -7.36 3.78
C TYR A 34 12.92 -8.42 4.28
N THR A 35 12.81 -8.83 5.55
CA THR A 35 13.62 -9.93 6.09
C THR A 35 12.91 -11.28 5.90
N PRO A 36 13.62 -12.36 5.51
CA PRO A 36 13.00 -13.68 5.40
C PRO A 36 12.43 -14.14 6.74
N ALA A 37 11.27 -14.81 6.70
CA ALA A 37 10.62 -15.34 7.89
C ALA A 37 11.55 -16.27 8.68
N ASN A 38 11.64 -16.05 10.00
CA ASN A 38 12.39 -16.88 10.92
C ASN A 38 11.45 -17.46 12.00
N PRO A 39 11.15 -18.79 11.99
CA PRO A 39 10.21 -19.39 12.93
C PRO A 39 10.70 -19.39 14.39
N LEU A 40 11.97 -19.08 14.63
CA LEU A 40 12.58 -19.02 15.96
C LEU A 40 12.75 -17.58 16.48
N ASN A 41 12.37 -16.57 15.69
CA ASN A 41 12.55 -15.17 16.06
C ASN A 41 11.30 -14.34 15.71
N THR A 42 10.69 -13.73 16.71
CA THR A 42 9.60 -12.76 16.53
C THR A 42 10.18 -11.34 16.51
N PRO A 43 9.92 -10.53 15.47
CA PRO A 43 10.38 -9.15 15.42
C PRO A 43 9.90 -8.35 16.64
N PRO A 44 10.76 -7.47 17.21
CA PRO A 44 10.45 -6.77 18.45
C PRO A 44 9.31 -5.75 18.31
N HIS A 45 9.02 -5.27 17.09
CA HIS A 45 8.00 -4.27 16.80
C HIS A 45 6.86 -4.80 15.92
N ILE A 46 6.59 -6.11 15.97
CA ILE A 46 5.55 -6.78 15.18
C ILE A 46 4.17 -6.10 15.34
N LYS A 47 3.52 -5.85 14.19
CA LYS A 47 2.18 -5.26 14.10
C LYS A 47 1.45 -5.79 12.85
N PRO A 48 0.10 -5.77 12.83
CA PRO A 48 -0.65 -6.00 11.60
C PRO A 48 -0.45 -4.87 10.57
N GLU A 49 -0.88 -5.12 9.33
CA GLU A 49 -0.99 -4.09 8.28
C GLU A 49 -1.98 -2.96 8.63
#